data_AF-A0A024JXR3-F1
#
_entry.id   AF-A0A024JXR3-F1
#
_cell.length_a   1.000
_cell.length_b   1.000
_cell.length_c   1.000
_cell.angle_alpha   90.00
_cell.angle_beta   90.00
_cell.angle_gamma   90.00
#
_symmetry.space_group_name_H-M   'P 1'
#
loop_
_entity.id
_entity.type
_entity.pdbx_description
1 polymer ?
#
loop_
_entity_poly.entity_id
_entity_poly.type
_entity_poly.pdbx_seq_one_letter_code
_entity_poly.pdbx_strand_id
1 'polypeptide(L)'
;MPNGSTAHEVLAVVFQVRHATEQVKGASRKGKPQLNVLLWERARDPERGAWSLPGGRLRNDEDMTTSVRRQLAEKVDLRELAHLEQLAVFSDPGRVPGARVIASTFLGLVPSPATPELPPDTRWHPVSTLPPMAFDHGPMVTHAHARLVAKMSYTNIGFALAPKEFALSTLRDIYGATLGYQVDATNLQRVLARRGVITQTGTIAQSGRSGGRPAALYHFTDSQLRVTDEFAALRPPGQP
;
A
#
# COMPACT_ATOMS: atom_id res chain seq x y z
N MET A 1 35.13 -17.31 17.52
CA MET A 1 34.04 -16.55 16.89
C MET A 1 33.44 -15.66 17.96
N PRO A 2 33.62 -14.33 17.93
CA PRO A 2 32.90 -13.47 18.86
C PRO A 2 31.41 -13.59 18.55
N ASN A 3 30.61 -13.93 19.55
CA ASN A 3 29.14 -14.02 19.45
C ASN A 3 28.58 -12.61 19.22
N GLY A 4 28.61 -12.13 17.97
CA GLY A 4 27.99 -10.86 17.61
C GLY A 4 26.48 -10.98 17.77
N SER A 5 25.88 -10.17 18.65
CA SER A 5 24.42 -10.07 18.74
C SER A 5 23.87 -9.62 17.39
N THR A 6 23.07 -10.46 16.74
CA THR A 6 22.32 -10.06 15.55
C THR A 6 21.17 -9.17 15.99
N ALA A 7 21.10 -7.95 15.46
CA ALA A 7 19.96 -7.08 15.68
C ALA A 7 18.81 -7.48 14.75
N HIS A 8 17.57 -7.32 15.22
CA HIS A 8 16.38 -7.51 14.42
C HIS A 8 15.60 -6.19 14.38
N GLU A 9 15.30 -5.73 13.18
CA GLU A 9 14.38 -4.62 12.97
C GLU A 9 13.12 -5.06 12.22
N VAL A 10 12.06 -4.29 12.42
CA VAL A 10 10.79 -4.45 11.73
C VAL A 10 10.51 -3.18 10.97
N LEU A 11 10.27 -3.31 9.66
CA LEU A 11 10.04 -2.22 8.72
C LEU A 11 8.69 -2.40 8.02
N ALA A 12 8.03 -1.31 7.65
CA ALA A 12 6.78 -1.32 6.90
C ALA A 12 6.91 -0.55 5.59
N VAL A 13 6.53 -1.19 4.49
CA VAL A 13 6.24 -0.51 3.23
C VAL A 13 4.75 -0.22 3.20
N VAL A 14 4.38 1.04 3.39
CA VAL A 14 2.98 1.47 3.39
C VAL A 14 2.67 2.17 2.08
N PHE A 15 1.70 1.65 1.33
CA PHE A 15 1.25 2.27 0.08
C PHE A 15 -0.10 2.95 0.20
N GLN A 16 -0.29 3.98 -0.64
CA GLN A 16 -1.58 4.61 -0.89
C GLN A 16 -1.62 5.13 -2.33
N VAL A 17 -2.78 5.06 -2.98
CA VAL A 17 -3.01 5.79 -4.23
C VAL A 17 -3.41 7.24 -3.93
N ARG A 18 -2.60 8.18 -4.41
CA ARG A 18 -2.79 9.62 -4.21
C ARG A 18 -2.84 10.34 -5.56
N HIS A 19 -3.55 11.46 -5.62
CA HIS A 19 -3.51 12.34 -6.79
C HIS A 19 -2.33 13.30 -6.65
N ALA A 20 -1.49 13.41 -7.68
CA ALA A 20 -0.49 14.47 -7.73
C ALA A 20 -1.21 15.83 -7.66
N THR A 21 -0.76 16.75 -6.81
CA THR A 21 -1.19 18.14 -6.85
C THR A 21 -0.37 18.85 -7.92
N GLU A 22 -0.93 19.04 -9.11
CA GLU A 22 -0.30 19.88 -10.15
C GLU A 22 -0.73 21.33 -9.93
N GLN A 23 0.24 22.21 -9.65
CA GLN A 23 0.02 23.65 -9.71
C GLN A 23 0.20 24.12 -11.15
N VAL A 24 -0.89 24.53 -11.79
CA VAL A 24 -0.85 25.18 -13.11
C VAL A 24 -1.48 26.55 -12.97
N LYS A 25 -0.68 27.62 -13.16
CA LYS A 25 -1.10 29.04 -13.25
C LYS A 25 -2.30 29.41 -12.37
N GLY A 26 -2.16 29.30 -11.04
CA GLY A 26 -3.16 29.78 -10.08
C GLY A 26 -4.37 28.88 -9.85
N ALA A 27 -4.46 27.71 -10.50
CA ALA A 27 -5.49 26.71 -10.24
C ALA A 27 -4.85 25.36 -9.84
N SER A 28 -5.29 24.80 -8.70
CA SER A 28 -4.94 23.42 -8.34
C SER A 28 -5.79 22.47 -9.16
N ARG A 29 -5.16 21.73 -10.09
CA ARG A 29 -5.83 20.65 -10.82
C ARG A 29 -5.46 19.33 -10.16
N LYS A 30 -6.43 18.43 -9.95
CA LYS A 30 -6.13 17.05 -9.55
C LYS A 30 -5.31 16.42 -10.68
N GLY A 31 -4.03 16.18 -10.40
CA GLY A 31 -3.13 15.44 -11.26
C GLY A 31 -3.49 13.96 -11.29
N LYS A 32 -2.75 13.21 -12.10
CA LYS A 32 -2.99 11.79 -12.30
C LYS A 32 -2.84 11.01 -10.97
N PRO A 33 -3.67 9.98 -10.75
CA PRO A 33 -3.51 9.08 -9.60
C PRO A 33 -2.18 8.33 -9.73
N GLN A 34 -1.45 8.20 -8.63
CA GLN A 34 -0.15 7.54 -8.54
C GLN A 34 -0.07 6.70 -7.26
N LEU A 35 0.56 5.54 -7.34
CA LEU A 35 0.93 4.77 -6.15
C LEU A 35 2.08 5.50 -5.43
N ASN A 36 1.87 5.79 -4.16
CA ASN A 36 2.84 6.44 -3.29
C ASN A 36 3.21 5.53 -2.13
N VAL A 37 4.45 5.66 -1.64
CA VAL A 37 4.95 4.99 -0.44
C VAL A 37 5.20 6.03 0.66
N LEU A 38 4.86 5.69 1.90
CA LEU A 38 5.16 6.52 3.05
C LEU A 38 6.62 6.35 3.46
N LEU A 39 7.39 7.44 3.46
CA LEU A 39 8.79 7.45 3.87
C LEU A 39 9.03 8.46 4.98
N TRP A 40 10.11 8.22 5.73
CA TRP A 40 10.57 9.04 6.83
C TRP A 40 12.05 9.42 6.66
N GLU A 41 12.38 10.69 6.84
CA GLU A 41 13.75 11.20 6.88
C GLU A 41 14.49 10.78 8.18
N ARG A 42 15.60 10.05 8.04
CA ARG A 42 16.37 9.55 9.18
C ARG A 42 17.00 10.67 9.98
N ALA A 43 16.69 10.74 11.28
CA ALA A 43 17.31 11.67 12.23
C ALA A 43 18.64 11.15 12.84
N ARG A 44 19.12 9.96 12.45
CA ARG A 44 20.26 9.27 13.10
C ARG A 44 21.25 8.73 12.08
N ASP A 45 22.52 8.69 12.48
CA ASP A 45 23.58 8.01 11.75
C ASP A 45 23.48 6.48 11.87
N PRO A 46 24.00 5.72 10.88
CA PRO A 46 24.49 6.20 9.59
C PRO A 46 23.36 6.67 8.67
N GLU A 47 23.72 7.41 7.61
CA GLU A 47 22.79 7.93 6.59
C GLU A 47 21.70 8.86 7.14
N ARG A 48 22.10 9.76 8.05
CA ARG A 48 21.23 10.86 8.53
C ARG A 48 20.80 11.74 7.34
N GLY A 49 19.52 12.07 7.28
CA GLY A 49 18.90 12.83 6.18
C GLY A 49 18.44 11.98 4.99
N ALA A 50 18.76 10.68 4.95
CA ALA A 50 18.25 9.78 3.91
C ALA A 50 16.79 9.38 4.20
N TRP A 51 16.01 9.10 3.14
CA TRP A 51 14.64 8.62 3.26
C TRP A 51 14.59 7.15 3.60
N SER A 52 13.75 6.74 4.52
CA SER A 52 13.70 5.38 5.04
C SER A 52 12.27 4.89 5.21
N LEU A 53 12.11 3.57 5.27
CA LEU A 53 10.83 2.97 5.62
C LEU A 53 10.52 3.21 7.10
N PRO A 54 9.25 3.45 7.48
CA PRO A 54 8.86 3.48 8.87
C PRO A 54 9.14 2.11 9.52
N GLY A 55 9.80 2.16 10.67
CA GLY A 55 10.15 0.96 11.40
C GLY A 55 11.15 1.23 12.52
N GLY A 56 11.68 0.16 13.09
CA GLY A 56 12.70 0.22 14.12
C GLY A 56 12.98 -1.15 14.75
N ARG A 57 13.77 -1.15 15.81
CA ARG A 57 14.20 -2.39 16.49
C ARG A 57 13.01 -3.17 17.07
N LEU A 58 13.05 -4.48 16.91
CA LEU A 58 12.18 -5.42 17.63
C LEU A 58 12.59 -5.47 19.10
N ARG A 59 11.63 -5.30 20.02
CA ARG A 59 11.87 -5.44 21.46
C ARG A 59 11.80 -6.91 21.90
N ASN A 60 12.33 -7.21 23.09
CA ASN A 60 12.38 -8.58 23.61
C ASN A 60 11.03 -9.08 24.16
N ASP A 61 10.05 -8.18 24.32
CA ASP A 61 8.74 -8.40 24.94
C ASP A 61 7.58 -8.29 23.94
N GLU A 62 7.86 -8.24 22.64
CA GLU A 62 6.84 -8.10 21.59
C GLU A 62 7.11 -9.06 20.40
N ASP A 63 6.05 -9.43 19.68
CA ASP A 63 6.18 -10.12 18.39
C ASP A 63 6.34 -9.12 17.22
N MET A 64 6.63 -9.61 16.02
CA MET A 64 6.86 -8.74 14.85
C MET A 64 5.62 -7.94 14.44
N THR A 65 4.42 -8.54 14.57
CA THR A 65 3.16 -7.88 14.22
C THR A 65 2.85 -6.74 15.19
N THR A 66 3.10 -6.96 16.48
CA THR A 66 2.99 -5.96 17.54
C THR A 66 4.02 -4.85 17.33
N SER A 67 5.25 -5.22 16.99
CA SER A 67 6.32 -4.26 16.71
C SER A 67 5.99 -3.35 15.54
N VAL A 68 5.58 -3.88 14.38
CA VAL A 68 5.25 -3.04 13.22
C VAL A 68 4.07 -2.10 13.51
N ARG A 69 3.06 -2.58 14.24
CA ARG A 69 1.92 -1.73 14.63
C ARG A 69 2.37 -0.60 15.54
N ARG A 70 3.20 -0.89 16.55
CA ARG A 70 3.79 0.15 17.42
C ARG A 70 4.61 1.16 16.61
N GLN A 71 5.50 0.68 15.73
CA GLN A 71 6.38 1.54 14.92
C GLN A 71 5.61 2.44 13.95
N LEU A 72 4.47 1.97 13.44
CA LEU A 72 3.56 2.75 12.61
C LEU A 72 2.71 3.72 13.46
N ALA A 73 2.21 3.30 14.63
CA ALA A 73 1.42 4.15 15.54
C ALA A 73 2.18 5.37 16.05
N GLU A 74 3.51 5.25 16.19
CA GLU A 74 4.37 6.38 16.56
C GLU A 74 4.37 7.51 15.51
N LYS A 75 3.96 7.23 14.25
CA LYS A 75 4.22 8.10 13.09
C LYS A 75 3.02 8.31 12.17
N VAL A 76 1.98 7.49 12.32
CA VAL A 76 0.78 7.47 11.47
C VAL A 76 -0.42 7.07 12.32
N ASP A 77 -1.57 7.67 12.07
CA ASP A 77 -2.83 7.17 12.63
C ASP A 77 -3.18 5.79 12.04
N LEU A 78 -2.98 4.75 12.85
CA LEU A 78 -3.24 3.36 12.46
C LEU A 78 -4.69 3.08 12.05
N ARG A 79 -5.65 3.93 12.43
CA ARG A 79 -7.07 3.74 12.10
C ARG A 79 -7.34 3.72 10.59
N GLU A 80 -6.43 4.29 9.81
CA GLU A 80 -6.55 4.32 8.35
C GLU A 80 -5.89 3.13 7.65
N LEU A 81 -5.21 2.24 8.37
CA LEU A 81 -4.55 1.06 7.80
C LEU A 81 -5.58 -0.05 7.54
N ALA A 82 -5.95 -0.26 6.28
CA ALA A 82 -6.96 -1.23 5.88
C ALA A 82 -6.40 -2.65 5.68
N HIS A 83 -5.10 -2.78 5.43
CA HIS A 83 -4.43 -4.07 5.28
C HIS A 83 -3.00 -4.01 5.81
N LEU A 84 -2.56 -5.11 6.43
CA LEU A 84 -1.19 -5.28 6.90
C LEU A 84 -0.82 -6.76 6.83
N GLU A 85 0.24 -7.09 6.10
CA GLU A 85 0.74 -8.46 5.98
C GLU A 85 2.26 -8.53 6.02
N GLN A 86 2.81 -9.65 6.48
CA GLN A 86 4.25 -9.89 6.38
C GLN A 86 4.66 -10.06 4.92
N LEU A 87 5.72 -9.36 4.52
CA LEU A 87 6.21 -9.31 3.15
C LEU A 87 7.35 -10.29 2.90
N ALA A 88 8.51 -10.02 3.51
CA ALA A 88 9.76 -10.78 3.35
C ALA A 88 10.73 -10.49 4.51
N VAL A 89 11.78 -11.30 4.61
CA VAL A 89 12.93 -11.08 5.51
C VAL A 89 14.15 -10.72 4.66
N PHE A 90 14.82 -9.63 5.04
CA PHE A 90 16.07 -9.16 4.43
C PHE A 90 17.21 -9.38 5.42
N SER A 91 18.19 -10.19 5.04
CA SER A 91 19.21 -10.70 5.96
C SER A 91 20.62 -10.66 5.38
N ASP A 92 20.84 -9.87 4.32
CA ASP A 92 22.17 -9.66 3.75
C ASP A 92 23.12 -9.14 4.85
N PRO A 93 24.29 -9.76 5.09
CA PRO A 93 25.18 -9.35 6.18
C PRO A 93 25.72 -7.92 6.08
N GLY A 94 25.77 -7.34 4.88
CA GLY A 94 26.26 -5.99 4.60
C GLY A 94 25.16 -4.94 4.41
N ARG A 95 23.88 -5.28 4.62
CA ARG A 95 22.77 -4.35 4.38
C ARG A 95 22.82 -3.06 5.18
N VAL A 96 23.33 -3.13 6.42
CA VAL A 96 23.49 -1.99 7.32
C VAL A 96 24.94 -2.02 7.84
N PRO A 97 25.68 -0.90 7.81
CA PRO A 97 27.02 -0.83 8.38
C PRO A 97 27.03 -1.14 9.89
N GLY A 98 28.05 -1.87 10.35
CA GLY A 98 28.25 -2.14 11.77
C GLY A 98 27.76 -3.53 12.19
N ALA A 99 26.90 -3.59 13.21
CA ALA A 99 26.39 -4.86 13.72
C ALA A 99 25.47 -5.54 12.69
N ARG A 100 25.50 -6.88 12.62
CA ARG A 100 24.60 -7.63 11.72
C ARG A 100 23.14 -7.33 12.06
N VAL A 101 22.36 -6.91 11.06
CA VAL A 101 20.93 -6.61 11.19
C VAL A 101 20.12 -7.50 10.25
N ILE A 102 19.06 -8.12 10.76
CA ILE A 102 18.00 -8.75 9.96
C ILE A 102 16.78 -7.83 10.00
N ALA A 103 16.13 -7.62 8.86
CA ALA A 103 14.89 -6.85 8.76
C ALA A 103 13.72 -7.76 8.39
N SER A 104 12.67 -7.78 9.22
CA SER A 104 11.37 -8.31 8.82
C SER A 104 10.50 -7.18 8.28
N THR A 105 10.05 -7.33 7.04
CA THR A 105 9.27 -6.30 6.35
C THR A 105 7.79 -6.66 6.31
N PHE A 106 6.95 -5.63 6.33
CA PHE A 106 5.51 -5.73 6.18
C PHE A 106 5.02 -4.86 5.02
N LEU A 107 3.94 -5.28 4.38
CA LEU A 107 3.19 -4.50 3.39
C LEU A 107 1.93 -3.96 4.06
N GLY A 108 1.80 -2.63 4.13
CA GLY A 108 0.63 -1.92 4.61
C GLY A 108 -0.10 -1.19 3.48
N LEU A 109 -1.43 -1.13 3.53
CA LEU A 109 -2.23 -0.38 2.55
C LEU A 109 -3.20 0.56 3.26
N VAL A 110 -3.22 1.82 2.80
CA VAL A 110 -4.13 2.86 3.26
C VAL A 110 -5.11 3.20 2.13
N PRO A 111 -6.43 3.23 2.39
CA PRO A 111 -7.41 3.60 1.39
C PRO A 111 -7.24 5.04 0.89
N SER A 112 -7.51 5.27 -0.39
CA SER A 112 -7.78 6.62 -0.90
C SER A 112 -9.23 7.01 -0.57
N PRO A 113 -9.55 8.25 -0.18
CA PRO A 113 -8.68 9.43 -0.08
C PRO A 113 -8.24 9.72 1.37
N ALA A 114 -8.01 8.69 2.21
CA ALA A 114 -7.67 8.90 3.60
C ALA A 114 -6.40 9.79 3.73
N THR A 115 -6.37 10.68 4.72
CA THR A 115 -5.28 11.66 4.88
C THR A 115 -4.79 11.61 6.31
N PRO A 116 -3.91 10.65 6.65
CA PRO A 116 -3.43 10.54 8.00
C PRO A 116 -2.58 11.76 8.32
N GLU A 117 -2.67 12.26 9.55
CA GLU A 117 -1.78 13.30 10.02
C GLU A 117 -0.35 12.75 10.06
N LEU A 118 0.58 13.47 9.44
CA LEU A 118 1.97 13.06 9.32
C LEU A 118 2.88 14.02 10.09
N PRO A 119 3.89 13.50 10.79
CA PRO A 119 4.99 14.30 11.31
C PRO A 119 5.74 15.07 10.20
N PRO A 120 6.41 16.19 10.52
CA PRO A 120 7.10 17.03 9.52
C PRO A 120 8.17 16.32 8.69
N ASP A 121 8.78 15.27 9.24
CA ASP A 121 9.83 14.46 8.63
C ASP A 121 9.28 13.26 7.84
N THR A 122 7.95 13.12 7.77
CA THR A 122 7.27 11.97 7.16
C THR A 122 6.40 12.44 5.99
N ARG A 123 6.56 11.81 4.82
CA ARG A 123 5.80 12.19 3.62
C ARG A 123 5.60 11.04 2.65
N TRP A 124 4.57 11.20 1.82
CA TRP A 124 4.28 10.30 0.71
C TRP A 124 5.15 10.63 -0.50
N HIS A 125 5.78 9.60 -1.08
CA HIS A 125 6.61 9.69 -2.27
C HIS A 125 6.06 8.81 -3.40
N PRO A 126 6.03 9.28 -4.67
CA PRO A 126 5.66 8.42 -5.79
C PRO A 126 6.59 7.22 -5.91
N VAL A 127 6.03 6.01 -6.01
CA VAL A 127 6.81 4.77 -6.19
C VAL A 127 7.60 4.78 -7.50
N SER A 128 7.09 5.50 -8.52
CA SER A 128 7.77 5.69 -9.80
C SER A 128 8.99 6.63 -9.73
N THR A 129 9.15 7.37 -8.64
CA THR A 129 10.20 8.41 -8.52
C THR A 129 10.64 8.51 -7.06
N LEU A 130 11.19 7.41 -6.55
CA LEU A 130 11.69 7.33 -5.18
C LEU A 130 12.89 8.28 -5.00
N PRO A 131 12.97 8.98 -3.85
CA PRO A 131 14.18 9.70 -3.48
C PRO A 131 15.32 8.70 -3.18
N PRO A 132 16.57 9.16 -3.02
CA PRO A 132 17.63 8.34 -2.44
C PRO A 132 17.17 7.78 -1.08
N MET A 133 17.13 6.45 -0.99
CA MET A 133 16.67 5.74 0.19
C MET A 133 17.84 5.17 0.98
N ALA A 134 17.65 5.05 2.28
CA ALA A 134 18.65 4.51 3.17
C ALA A 134 18.84 3.01 2.97
N PHE A 135 20.10 2.56 3.06
CA PHE A 135 20.45 1.14 3.01
C PHE A 135 19.82 0.41 1.79
N ASP A 136 19.21 -0.75 2.03
CA ASP A 136 18.48 -1.58 1.08
C ASP A 136 16.96 -1.31 1.08
N HIS A 137 16.50 -0.17 1.61
CA HIS A 137 15.06 0.11 1.70
C HIS A 137 14.39 0.32 0.32
N GLY A 138 15.11 0.86 -0.67
CA GLY A 138 14.61 0.96 -2.05
C GLY A 138 14.21 -0.40 -2.64
N PRO A 139 15.11 -1.40 -2.63
CA PRO A 139 14.77 -2.78 -2.97
C PRO A 139 13.54 -3.35 -2.24
N MET A 140 13.33 -3.03 -0.96
CA MET A 140 12.14 -3.45 -0.21
C MET A 140 10.84 -2.86 -0.79
N VAL A 141 10.86 -1.58 -1.19
CA VAL A 141 9.71 -0.94 -1.84
C VAL A 141 9.39 -1.63 -3.16
N THR A 142 10.40 -1.92 -3.99
CA THR A 142 10.23 -2.66 -5.25
C THR A 142 9.62 -4.04 -5.01
N HIS A 143 10.09 -4.77 -4.00
CA HIS A 143 9.56 -6.09 -3.65
C HIS A 143 8.10 -6.01 -3.17
N ALA A 144 7.76 -5.01 -2.35
CA ALA A 144 6.40 -4.76 -1.88
C ALA A 144 5.45 -4.40 -3.03
N HIS A 145 5.90 -3.56 -3.96
CA HIS A 145 5.10 -3.17 -5.13
C HIS A 145 4.82 -4.38 -6.02
N ALA A 146 5.83 -5.22 -6.29
CA ALA A 146 5.64 -6.47 -7.03
C ALA A 146 4.65 -7.42 -6.34
N ARG A 147 4.72 -7.55 -5.00
CA ARG A 147 3.75 -8.33 -4.22
C ARG A 147 2.33 -7.80 -4.37
N LEU A 148 2.16 -6.48 -4.27
CA LEU A 148 0.86 -5.83 -4.41
C LEU A 148 0.28 -6.04 -5.82
N VAL A 149 1.06 -5.80 -6.87
CA VAL A 149 0.66 -6.04 -8.27
C VAL A 149 0.23 -7.49 -8.49
N ALA A 150 0.99 -8.45 -7.96
CA ALA A 150 0.60 -9.85 -8.05
C ALA A 150 -0.75 -10.10 -7.37
N LYS A 151 -0.93 -9.64 -6.11
CA LYS A 151 -2.18 -9.83 -5.37
C LYS A 151 -3.39 -9.16 -6.02
N MET A 152 -3.21 -8.02 -6.70
CA MET A 152 -4.28 -7.38 -7.47
C MET A 152 -4.85 -8.27 -8.58
N SER A 153 -4.09 -9.25 -9.07
CA SER A 153 -4.52 -10.16 -10.15
C SER A 153 -5.40 -11.32 -9.66
N TYR A 154 -5.10 -11.87 -8.48
CA TYR A 154 -5.72 -13.12 -8.00
C TYR A 154 -6.48 -12.99 -6.67
N THR A 155 -6.49 -11.81 -6.03
CA THR A 155 -7.22 -11.56 -4.78
C THR A 155 -8.19 -10.38 -4.90
N ASN A 156 -8.89 -10.06 -3.82
CA ASN A 156 -9.71 -8.85 -3.68
C ASN A 156 -8.96 -7.67 -3.04
N ILE A 157 -7.62 -7.72 -2.90
CA ILE A 157 -6.81 -6.73 -2.12
C ILE A 157 -7.07 -5.25 -2.45
N GLY A 158 -7.64 -4.94 -3.63
CA GLY A 158 -8.11 -3.60 -3.99
C GLY A 158 -9.04 -2.97 -2.95
N PHE A 159 -9.74 -3.74 -2.11
CA PHE A 159 -10.56 -3.22 -1.01
C PHE A 159 -9.77 -2.34 -0.05
N ALA A 160 -8.47 -2.62 0.13
CA ALA A 160 -7.61 -1.91 1.06
C ALA A 160 -7.04 -0.60 0.49
N LEU A 161 -7.25 -0.33 -0.80
CA LEU A 161 -6.85 0.90 -1.48
C LEU A 161 -8.04 1.79 -1.85
N ALA A 162 -9.23 1.21 -1.97
CA ALA A 162 -10.45 1.94 -2.34
C ALA A 162 -11.20 2.49 -1.13
N PRO A 163 -11.94 3.60 -1.28
CA PRO A 163 -12.89 4.03 -0.27
C PRO A 163 -13.97 2.96 -0.04
N LYS A 164 -14.74 3.09 1.05
CA LYS A 164 -15.84 2.15 1.36
C LYS A 164 -16.87 2.05 0.23
N GLU A 165 -17.20 3.19 -0.38
CA GLU A 165 -18.04 3.28 -1.58
C GLU A 165 -17.31 4.07 -2.67
N PHE A 166 -17.41 3.63 -3.91
CA PHE A 166 -16.69 4.23 -5.03
C PHE A 166 -17.45 4.14 -6.35
N ALA A 167 -17.19 5.09 -7.24
CA ALA A 167 -17.51 4.96 -8.66
C ALA A 167 -16.47 4.07 -9.35
N LEU A 168 -16.83 3.41 -10.46
CA LEU A 168 -15.89 2.58 -11.22
C LEU A 168 -14.69 3.36 -11.78
N SER A 169 -14.85 4.65 -12.06
CA SER A 169 -13.74 5.52 -12.47
C SER A 169 -12.69 5.64 -11.37
N THR A 170 -13.10 5.77 -10.12
CA THR A 170 -12.18 5.79 -8.96
C THR A 170 -11.46 4.46 -8.80
N LEU A 171 -12.20 3.34 -8.91
CA LEU A 171 -11.57 2.02 -8.80
C LEU A 171 -10.59 1.76 -9.94
N ARG A 172 -10.96 2.12 -11.18
CA ARG A 172 -10.08 2.07 -12.36
C ARG A 172 -8.80 2.87 -12.12
N ASP A 173 -8.92 4.08 -11.59
CA ASP A 173 -7.78 4.95 -11.29
C ASP A 173 -6.84 4.33 -10.26
N ILE A 174 -7.38 3.69 -9.22
CA ILE A 174 -6.60 2.95 -8.21
C ILE A 174 -5.88 1.75 -8.82
N TYR A 175 -6.58 0.93 -9.60
CA TYR A 175 -5.99 -0.22 -10.28
C TYR A 175 -4.90 0.23 -11.26
N GLY A 176 -5.17 1.25 -12.08
CA GLY A 176 -4.21 1.75 -13.05
C GLY A 176 -2.95 2.35 -12.41
N ALA A 177 -3.12 3.12 -11.33
CA ALA A 177 -2.00 3.68 -10.58
C ALA A 177 -1.13 2.61 -9.91
N THR A 178 -1.75 1.51 -9.45
CA THR A 178 -1.05 0.41 -8.79
C THR A 178 -0.33 -0.50 -9.80
N LEU A 179 -1.01 -0.82 -10.90
CA LEU A 179 -0.51 -1.74 -11.94
C LEU A 179 0.48 -1.08 -12.92
N GLY A 180 0.48 0.24 -12.99
CA GLY A 180 1.38 1.00 -13.88
C GLY A 180 0.91 1.11 -15.34
N TYR A 181 -0.31 0.68 -15.65
CA TYR A 181 -0.91 0.78 -16.98
C TYR A 181 -2.39 1.17 -16.92
N GLN A 182 -2.96 1.63 -18.03
CA GLN A 182 -4.36 2.03 -18.09
C GLN A 182 -5.29 0.82 -18.03
N VAL A 183 -6.27 0.89 -17.13
CA VAL A 183 -7.30 -0.15 -16.97
C VAL A 183 -8.61 0.36 -17.57
N ASP A 184 -9.33 -0.49 -18.29
CA ASP A 184 -10.67 -0.17 -18.77
C ASP A 184 -11.71 -0.38 -17.65
N ALA A 185 -12.55 0.63 -17.39
CA ALA A 185 -13.54 0.59 -16.30
C ALA A 185 -14.62 -0.46 -16.54
N THR A 186 -15.07 -0.63 -17.78
CA THR A 186 -16.12 -1.59 -18.14
C THR A 186 -15.62 -3.03 -17.96
N ASN A 187 -14.41 -3.30 -18.42
CA ASN A 187 -13.76 -4.59 -18.25
C ASN A 187 -13.48 -4.90 -16.77
N LEU A 188 -12.97 -3.93 -16.01
CA LEU A 188 -12.74 -4.07 -14.57
C LEU A 188 -14.03 -4.40 -13.83
N GLN A 189 -15.09 -3.64 -14.09
CA GLN A 189 -16.42 -3.90 -13.52
C GLN A 189 -16.89 -5.31 -13.84
N ARG A 190 -16.87 -5.69 -15.13
CA ARG A 190 -17.34 -6.99 -15.61
C ARG A 190 -16.60 -8.15 -14.94
N VAL A 191 -15.28 -8.05 -14.80
CA VAL A 191 -14.46 -9.09 -14.15
C VAL A 191 -14.76 -9.18 -12.66
N LEU A 192 -14.73 -8.06 -11.94
CA LEU A 192 -14.92 -8.05 -10.49
C LEU A 192 -16.36 -8.43 -10.08
N ALA A 193 -17.36 -7.97 -10.83
CA ALA A 193 -18.77 -8.33 -10.59
C ALA A 193 -19.01 -9.82 -10.85
N ARG A 194 -18.47 -10.38 -11.95
CA ARG A 194 -18.57 -11.81 -12.24
C ARG A 194 -17.95 -12.67 -11.14
N ARG A 195 -16.87 -12.20 -10.51
CA ARG A 195 -16.18 -12.87 -9.40
C ARG A 195 -16.81 -12.59 -8.02
N GLY A 196 -17.93 -11.84 -7.96
CA GLY A 196 -18.58 -11.46 -6.70
C GLY A 196 -17.69 -10.64 -5.77
N VAL A 197 -16.76 -9.85 -6.32
CA VAL A 197 -15.81 -9.03 -5.56
C VAL A 197 -16.38 -7.65 -5.25
N ILE A 198 -17.23 -7.13 -6.14
CA ILE A 198 -17.92 -5.86 -5.96
C ILE A 198 -19.42 -6.04 -6.20
N THR A 199 -20.23 -5.21 -5.53
CA THR A 199 -21.66 -5.09 -5.79
C THR A 199 -22.08 -3.63 -5.80
N GLN A 200 -23.16 -3.33 -6.51
CA GLN A 200 -23.72 -1.98 -6.57
C GLN A 200 -24.43 -1.65 -5.26
N THR A 201 -24.26 -0.43 -4.75
CA THR A 201 -24.89 0.01 -3.49
C THR A 201 -26.36 0.38 -3.63
N GLY A 202 -26.84 0.57 -4.87
CA GLY A 202 -28.13 1.20 -5.17
C GLY A 202 -28.12 2.73 -5.08
N THR A 203 -27.01 3.33 -4.68
CA THR A 203 -26.81 4.79 -4.61
C THR A 203 -26.00 5.30 -5.81
N ILE A 204 -26.06 6.61 -6.03
CA ILE A 204 -25.34 7.31 -7.09
C ILE A 204 -24.46 8.39 -6.47
N ALA A 205 -23.31 8.66 -7.11
CA ALA A 205 -22.41 9.74 -6.71
C ALA A 205 -23.14 11.10 -6.79
N GLN A 206 -22.74 12.07 -5.96
CA GLN A 206 -23.27 13.43 -6.10
C GLN A 206 -22.93 13.98 -7.50
N SER A 207 -23.89 14.62 -8.16
CA SER A 207 -23.68 15.27 -9.45
C SER A 207 -22.55 16.28 -9.34
N GLY A 208 -21.44 16.04 -10.06
CA GLY A 208 -20.34 16.99 -10.12
C GLY A 208 -20.73 18.29 -10.83
N ARG A 209 -19.95 19.36 -10.63
CA ARG A 209 -20.12 20.67 -11.31
C ARG A 209 -20.12 20.59 -12.85
N SER A 210 -19.63 19.47 -13.42
CA SER A 210 -19.53 19.20 -14.85
C SER A 210 -20.79 18.60 -15.49
N GLY A 211 -21.91 18.47 -14.76
CA GLY A 211 -23.24 18.26 -15.36
C GLY A 211 -23.51 16.88 -15.99
N GLY A 212 -22.68 15.88 -15.72
CA GLY A 212 -22.89 14.50 -16.19
C GLY A 212 -23.88 13.71 -15.34
N ARG A 213 -24.43 12.60 -15.90
CA ARG A 213 -25.26 11.66 -15.14
C ARG A 213 -24.48 11.12 -13.93
N PRO A 214 -25.04 11.18 -12.71
CA PRO A 214 -24.45 10.56 -11.52
C PRO A 214 -24.00 9.13 -11.77
N ALA A 215 -22.74 8.82 -11.41
CA ALA A 215 -22.20 7.48 -11.53
C ALA A 215 -22.80 6.58 -10.45
N ALA A 216 -23.16 5.34 -10.81
CA ALA A 216 -23.53 4.32 -9.81
C ALA A 216 -22.33 4.05 -8.87
N LEU A 217 -22.65 3.87 -7.59
CA LEU A 217 -21.66 3.52 -6.56
C LEU A 217 -21.64 2.02 -6.30
N TYR A 218 -20.45 1.55 -5.92
CA TYR A 218 -20.13 0.16 -5.65
C TYR A 218 -19.35 0.08 -4.35
N HIS A 219 -19.37 -1.10 -3.74
CA HIS A 219 -18.48 -1.46 -2.63
C HIS A 219 -17.89 -2.85 -2.86
N PHE A 220 -16.79 -3.15 -2.18
CA PHE A 220 -16.27 -4.51 -2.08
C PHE A 220 -17.18 -5.36 -1.19
N THR A 221 -17.48 -6.58 -1.60
CA THR A 221 -18.40 -7.49 -0.89
C THR A 221 -17.88 -7.90 0.48
N ASP A 222 -16.57 -7.84 0.69
CA ASP A 222 -15.91 -8.09 1.95
C ASP A 222 -14.60 -7.27 2.04
N SER A 223 -14.12 -7.09 3.27
CA SER A 223 -12.86 -6.40 3.57
C SER A 223 -11.81 -7.36 4.15
N GLN A 224 -11.87 -8.63 3.79
CA GLN A 224 -10.93 -9.65 4.21
C GLN A 224 -10.19 -10.19 2.99
N LEU A 225 -8.88 -10.37 3.09
CA LEU A 225 -8.12 -10.83 1.94
C LEU A 225 -8.53 -12.27 1.58
N ARG A 226 -9.03 -12.47 0.35
CA ARG A 226 -9.31 -13.79 -0.22
C ARG A 226 -8.90 -13.88 -1.68
N VAL A 227 -8.65 -15.10 -2.12
CA VAL A 227 -8.44 -15.42 -3.54
C VAL A 227 -9.79 -15.26 -4.28
N THR A 228 -9.76 -14.62 -5.45
CA THR A 228 -10.95 -14.31 -6.26
C THR A 228 -10.97 -15.03 -7.60
N ASP A 229 -9.88 -15.74 -7.92
CA ASP A 229 -9.77 -16.62 -9.07
C ASP A 229 -9.42 -18.04 -8.61
N GLU A 230 -10.44 -18.86 -8.43
CA GLU A 230 -10.33 -20.25 -7.94
C GLU A 230 -9.56 -21.16 -8.92
N PHE A 231 -9.41 -20.78 -10.19
CA PHE A 231 -8.68 -21.58 -11.18
C PHE A 231 -7.16 -21.38 -11.15
N ALA A 232 -6.65 -20.43 -10.36
CA ALA A 232 -5.21 -20.29 -10.09
C ALA A 232 -4.71 -21.26 -8.99
N ALA A 233 -5.61 -21.88 -8.24
CA ALA A 233 -5.28 -22.82 -7.18
C ALA A 233 -6.27 -24.01 -7.23
N LEU A 234 -6.00 -24.98 -8.09
CA LEU A 234 -6.56 -26.35 -8.10
C LEU A 234 -7.92 -26.49 -7.38
N ARG A 235 -9.01 -26.41 -8.14
CA ARG A 235 -10.34 -26.84 -7.67
C ARG A 235 -10.23 -28.32 -7.24
N PRO A 236 -10.53 -28.70 -5.98
CA PRO A 236 -10.69 -30.11 -5.65
C PRO A 236 -11.88 -30.65 -6.46
N PRO A 237 -11.75 -31.80 -7.15
CA PRO A 237 -12.88 -32.41 -7.80
C PRO A 237 -13.85 -32.93 -6.73
N GLY A 238 -15.08 -32.41 -6.74
CA GLY A 238 -16.20 -32.95 -5.98
C GLY A 238 -16.49 -32.22 -4.67
N GLN A 239 -17.34 -31.21 -4.74
CA GLN A 239 -18.46 -31.05 -3.81
C GLN A 239 -19.58 -30.30 -4.57
N PRO A 240 -20.85 -30.64 -4.28
CA PRO A 240 -21.98 -30.63 -5.22
C PRO A 240 -22.39 -29.24 -5.74
#